data_AF-A0A5M6I9C7-F1
#
_entry.id   AF-A0A5M6I9C7-F1
#
_cell.length_a   1.000
_cell.length_b   1.000
_cell.length_c   1.000
_cell.angle_alpha   90.00
_cell.angle_beta   90.00
_cell.angle_gamma   90.00
#
_symmetry.space_group_name_H-M   'P 1'
#
loop_
_entity.id
_entity.type
_entity.pdbx_description
1 polymer ?
#
loop_
_entity_poly.entity_id
_entity_poly.type
_entity_poly.pdbx_seq_one_letter_code
_entity_poly.pdbx_strand_id
1 'polypeptide(L)'
;MTQVTVKWYNPKKGFGFVRPDEGLPDAFLHVSAVEARGLDRLPEGTLLDCTLIEGPKGWEVQSIDAVMEVPEPAHAADPTAISDACPGVVKFFNAYKGFGFVTRDSDQADVFVHVRTLEQCGLCDLVEGQIVSMAVSEGPKGLQADQIAVVAEPERASGPLLRWRAAYAVEDADTDAEHRELVTLANALHDRWAANANRDELARLFDRLLASAVCHLDREDARRGFGPGEPLSASRWNWMKDMADFRQRSLATPRPPRFTEDMAEFLRAWVTAHILAEVGGQPHVVEVAAAQG
;
A
#
# COMPACT_ATOMS: atom_id res chain seq x y z
N MET A 1 33.45 13.60 -8.24
CA MET A 1 32.30 14.33 -7.70
C MET A 1 31.83 15.23 -8.81
N THR A 2 30.63 14.97 -9.30
CA THR A 2 30.06 15.56 -10.49
C THR A 2 28.62 15.90 -10.14
N GLN A 3 28.24 17.16 -10.33
CA GLN A 3 26.86 17.57 -10.18
C GLN A 3 26.04 17.04 -11.35
N VAL A 4 24.92 16.42 -11.00
CA VAL A 4 24.00 15.83 -11.96
C VAL A 4 22.56 16.22 -11.61
N THR A 5 21.76 16.49 -12.63
CA THR A 5 20.32 16.71 -12.50
C THR A 5 19.57 15.43 -12.87
N VAL A 6 18.66 14.96 -12.03
CA VAL A 6 17.82 13.79 -12.34
C VAL A 6 16.92 14.12 -13.51
N LYS A 7 17.10 13.41 -14.62
CA LYS A 7 16.25 13.57 -15.81
C LYS A 7 14.94 12.81 -15.65
N TRP A 8 15.00 11.62 -15.06
CA TRP A 8 13.84 10.87 -14.59
C TRP A 8 14.32 9.66 -13.79
N TYR A 9 13.47 9.15 -12.90
CA TYR A 9 13.73 7.92 -12.17
C TYR A 9 12.44 7.15 -11.96
N ASN A 10 12.45 5.86 -12.30
CA ASN A 10 11.29 5.00 -12.10
C ASN A 10 11.56 4.06 -10.91
N PRO A 11 10.95 4.32 -9.73
CA PRO A 11 11.18 3.50 -8.54
C PRO A 11 10.65 2.06 -8.69
N LYS A 12 9.61 1.84 -9.52
CA LYS A 12 9.05 0.50 -9.76
C LYS A 12 9.96 -0.35 -10.65
N LYS A 13 10.57 0.25 -11.66
CA LYS A 13 11.52 -0.43 -12.55
C LYS A 13 12.94 -0.49 -11.97
N GLY A 14 13.23 0.33 -10.96
CA GLY A 14 14.51 0.36 -10.27
C GLY A 14 15.64 1.02 -11.06
N PHE A 15 15.32 1.89 -12.03
CA PHE A 15 16.35 2.62 -12.77
C PHE A 15 15.84 3.97 -13.29
N GLY A 16 16.78 4.84 -13.66
CA GLY A 16 16.57 6.17 -14.21
C GLY A 16 17.79 6.69 -14.95
N PHE A 17 17.77 7.98 -15.28
CA PHE A 17 18.90 8.68 -15.87
C PHE A 17 19.10 10.05 -15.23
N VAL A 18 20.35 10.45 -15.13
CA VAL A 18 20.77 11.77 -14.67
C VAL A 18 21.58 12.47 -15.76
N ARG A 19 21.49 13.79 -15.83
CA ARG A 19 22.27 14.63 -16.74
C ARG A 19 23.39 15.30 -15.96
N PRO A 20 24.66 15.04 -16.28
CA PRO A 20 25.77 15.76 -15.67
C PRO A 20 25.89 17.19 -16.20
N ASP A 21 26.27 18.13 -15.33
CA ASP A 21 26.42 19.54 -15.70
C ASP A 21 27.67 19.82 -16.55
N GLU A 22 28.66 18.91 -16.51
CA GLU A 22 29.94 19.03 -17.24
C GLU A 22 29.84 18.70 -18.75
N GLY A 23 28.63 18.67 -19.32
CA GLY A 23 28.42 18.37 -20.75
C GLY A 23 28.69 16.91 -21.13
N LEU A 24 28.81 16.03 -20.14
CA LEU A 24 28.90 14.58 -20.33
C LEU A 24 27.57 13.99 -20.83
N PRO A 25 27.57 12.80 -21.46
CA PRO A 25 26.36 12.08 -21.80
C PRO A 25 25.48 11.82 -20.56
N ASP A 26 24.18 11.65 -20.78
CA ASP A 26 23.26 11.22 -19.73
C ASP A 26 23.79 9.91 -19.09
N ALA A 27 23.92 9.91 -17.76
CA ALA A 27 24.43 8.79 -17.00
C ALA A 27 23.29 7.93 -16.46
N PHE A 28 23.47 6.62 -16.50
CA PHE A 28 22.51 5.64 -15.98
C PHE A 28 22.48 5.67 -14.45
N LEU A 29 21.28 5.68 -13.87
CA LEU A 29 21.06 5.65 -12.42
C LEU A 29 20.36 4.33 -12.04
N HIS A 30 21.05 3.48 -11.27
CA HIS A 30 20.51 2.22 -10.77
C HIS A 30 19.88 2.40 -9.37
N VAL A 31 18.83 1.63 -9.05
CA VAL A 31 18.17 1.63 -7.73
C VAL A 31 19.14 1.44 -6.57
N SER A 32 20.18 0.63 -6.74
CA SER A 32 21.17 0.38 -5.67
C SER A 32 21.85 1.66 -5.19
N ALA A 33 22.14 2.62 -6.08
CA ALA A 33 22.74 3.90 -5.69
C ALA A 33 21.77 4.79 -4.90
N VAL A 34 20.47 4.67 -5.20
CA VAL A 34 19.38 5.41 -4.57
C VAL A 34 19.06 4.83 -3.18
N GLU A 35 18.90 3.51 -3.09
CA GLU A 35 18.67 2.77 -1.85
C GLU A 35 19.83 2.87 -0.88
N ALA A 36 21.08 2.88 -1.37
CA ALA A 36 22.26 3.09 -0.54
C ALA A 36 22.24 4.43 0.21
N ARG A 37 21.45 5.41 -0.27
CA ARG A 37 21.20 6.69 0.40
C ARG A 37 19.90 6.75 1.19
N GLY A 38 19.17 5.64 1.28
CA GLY A 38 17.86 5.60 1.94
C GLY A 38 16.84 6.51 1.26
N LEU A 39 17.01 6.79 -0.04
CA LEU A 39 16.08 7.60 -0.81
C LEU A 39 15.00 6.69 -1.41
N ASP A 40 13.76 7.15 -1.28
CA ASP A 40 12.57 6.41 -1.70
C ASP A 40 12.08 6.83 -3.09
N ARG A 41 12.41 8.06 -3.46
CA ARG A 41 11.97 8.78 -4.65
C ARG A 41 13.05 9.76 -5.04
N LEU A 42 13.22 9.94 -6.33
CA LEU A 42 14.05 10.99 -6.92
C LEU A 42 13.18 11.71 -7.94
N PRO A 43 12.53 12.83 -7.54
CA PRO A 43 11.81 13.68 -8.47
C PRO A 43 12.70 14.08 -9.65
N GLU A 44 12.11 14.21 -10.84
CA GLU A 44 12.79 14.86 -11.96
C GLU A 44 13.21 16.28 -11.56
N GLY A 45 14.39 16.70 -12.00
CA GLY A 45 15.01 17.96 -11.62
C GLY A 45 15.80 17.92 -10.31
N THR A 46 15.81 16.81 -9.56
CA THR A 46 16.63 16.69 -8.34
C THR A 46 18.11 16.87 -8.66
N LEU A 47 18.74 17.82 -7.99
CA LEU A 47 20.17 18.07 -8.09
C LEU A 47 20.91 17.17 -7.10
N LEU A 48 21.77 16.32 -7.64
CA LEU A 48 22.58 15.38 -6.90
C LEU A 48 24.06 15.69 -7.12
N ASP A 49 24.86 15.49 -6.08
CA ASP A 49 26.30 15.34 -6.23
C ASP A 49 26.61 13.84 -6.24
N CYS A 50 27.27 13.36 -7.29
CA CYS A 50 27.47 11.94 -7.54
C CYS A 50 28.90 11.64 -7.98
N THR A 51 29.31 10.39 -7.80
CA THR A 51 30.49 9.83 -8.46
C THR A 51 30.05 9.03 -9.68
N LEU A 52 30.48 9.48 -10.87
CA LEU A 52 30.21 8.83 -12.14
C LEU A 52 31.38 7.93 -12.54
N ILE A 53 31.07 6.78 -13.12
CA ILE A 53 32.04 5.86 -13.71
C ILE A 53 31.65 5.52 -15.14
N GLU A 54 32.63 5.22 -15.98
CA GLU A 54 32.39 4.75 -17.33
C GLU A 54 32.20 3.23 -17.32
N GLY A 55 30.96 2.79 -17.53
CA GLY A 55 30.59 1.39 -17.63
C GLY A 55 30.54 0.89 -19.08
N PRO A 56 30.29 -0.42 -19.28
CA PRO A 56 30.24 -1.03 -20.62
C PRO A 56 29.08 -0.51 -21.50
N LYS A 57 28.09 0.18 -20.92
CA LYS A 57 26.93 0.74 -21.61
C LYS A 57 26.90 2.28 -21.62
N GLY A 58 28.02 2.90 -21.26
CA GLY A 58 28.13 4.35 -21.06
C GLY A 58 28.30 4.72 -19.59
N TRP A 59 28.16 6.01 -19.31
CA TRP A 59 28.33 6.56 -17.96
C TRP A 59 27.24 6.06 -17.02
N GLU A 60 27.61 5.73 -15.79
CA GLU A 60 26.69 5.31 -14.74
C GLU A 60 27.04 5.93 -13.39
N VAL A 61 26.02 6.10 -12.55
CA VAL A 61 26.16 6.61 -11.19
C VAL A 61 26.64 5.47 -10.30
N GLN A 62 27.88 5.57 -9.80
CA GLN A 62 28.43 4.63 -8.84
C GLN A 62 27.87 4.87 -7.43
N SER A 63 27.90 6.13 -6.99
CA SER A 63 27.36 6.55 -5.70
C SER A 63 26.75 7.93 -5.81
N ILE A 64 25.64 8.12 -5.12
CA ILE A 64 25.15 9.46 -4.79
C ILE A 64 25.93 9.90 -3.57
N ASP A 65 26.56 11.06 -3.62
CA ASP A 65 27.42 11.62 -2.58
C ASP A 65 26.68 12.64 -1.71
N ALA A 66 25.76 13.40 -2.31
CA ALA A 66 24.82 14.28 -1.61
C ALA A 66 23.55 14.53 -2.46
N VAL A 67 22.43 14.82 -1.78
CA VAL A 67 21.26 15.42 -2.41
C VAL A 67 21.35 16.91 -2.14
N MET A 68 21.62 17.69 -3.18
CA MET A 68 21.89 19.13 -3.07
C MET A 68 20.58 19.90 -3.01
N GLU A 69 19.69 19.61 -3.96
CA GLU A 69 18.41 20.27 -4.08
C GLU A 69 17.38 19.24 -4.56
N VAL A 70 16.37 19.01 -3.74
CA VAL A 70 15.16 18.36 -4.23
C VAL A 70 14.29 19.52 -4.71
N PRO A 71 13.97 19.62 -6.02
CA PRO A 71 12.99 20.59 -6.44
C PRO A 71 11.76 20.32 -5.60
N GLU A 72 11.23 21.36 -4.95
CA GLU A 72 9.88 21.29 -4.43
C GLU A 72 9.02 20.73 -5.57
N PRO A 73 8.20 19.71 -5.32
CA PRO A 73 7.40 19.09 -6.38
C PRO A 73 6.78 20.23 -7.16
N ALA A 74 7.13 20.35 -8.45
CA ALA A 74 6.89 21.53 -9.26
C ALA A 74 5.39 21.75 -9.43
N HIS A 75 4.74 22.23 -8.37
CA HIS A 75 3.35 21.98 -8.03
C HIS A 75 2.89 20.54 -8.35
N ALA A 76 2.50 19.75 -7.35
CA ALA A 76 1.39 18.82 -7.60
C ALA A 76 0.34 19.66 -8.30
N ALA A 77 0.07 19.42 -9.60
CA ALA A 77 -0.54 20.39 -10.49
C ALA A 77 -1.61 21.17 -9.72
N ASP A 78 -1.41 22.47 -9.53
CA ASP A 78 -2.34 23.27 -8.73
C ASP A 78 -3.73 22.94 -9.27
N PRO A 79 -4.66 22.35 -8.49
CA PRO A 79 -5.96 21.92 -9.03
C PRO A 79 -6.69 23.09 -9.70
N THR A 80 -6.32 24.31 -9.32
CA THR A 80 -6.79 25.60 -9.82
C THR A 80 -6.15 26.04 -11.14
N ALA A 81 -5.03 25.45 -11.56
CA ALA A 81 -4.33 25.75 -12.81
C ALA A 81 -4.79 24.90 -13.99
N ILE A 82 -5.57 23.84 -13.75
CA ILE A 82 -6.20 23.03 -14.79
C ILE A 82 -7.37 23.84 -15.38
N SER A 83 -7.19 24.37 -16.60
CA SER A 83 -8.28 25.01 -17.35
C SER A 83 -9.36 23.97 -17.64
N ASP A 84 -10.63 24.32 -17.41
CA ASP A 84 -11.79 23.40 -17.49
C ASP A 84 -11.67 22.17 -16.57
N ALA A 85 -11.15 22.37 -15.36
CA ALA A 85 -11.05 21.36 -14.32
C ALA A 85 -12.39 20.63 -14.07
N CYS A 86 -12.40 19.34 -14.38
CA CYS A 86 -13.48 18.40 -14.12
C CYS A 86 -13.11 17.53 -12.91
N PRO A 87 -13.81 17.67 -11.76
CA PRO A 87 -13.59 16.80 -10.62
C PRO A 87 -14.12 15.39 -10.87
N GLY A 88 -13.50 14.42 -10.21
CA GLY A 88 -13.93 13.03 -10.25
C GLY A 88 -13.25 12.16 -9.19
N VAL A 89 -13.72 10.92 -9.10
CA VAL A 89 -13.24 9.91 -8.15
C VAL A 89 -12.60 8.76 -8.92
N VAL A 90 -11.37 8.38 -8.53
CA VAL A 90 -10.66 7.26 -9.16
C VAL A 90 -11.44 5.97 -8.91
N LYS A 91 -11.89 5.34 -9.98
CA LYS A 91 -12.61 4.05 -9.93
C LYS A 91 -11.65 2.88 -9.82
N PHE A 92 -10.57 2.91 -10.59
CA PHE A 92 -9.44 2.01 -10.41
C PHE A 92 -8.24 2.53 -11.21
N PHE A 93 -7.04 2.10 -10.82
CA PHE A 93 -5.85 2.28 -11.64
C PHE A 93 -4.92 1.07 -11.50
N ASN A 94 -4.45 0.57 -12.64
CA ASN A 94 -3.52 -0.53 -12.68
C ASN A 94 -2.17 -0.03 -13.19
N ALA A 95 -1.25 0.22 -12.26
CA ALA A 95 0.07 0.72 -12.62
C ALA A 95 0.93 -0.27 -13.44
N TYR A 96 0.66 -1.58 -13.37
CA TYR A 96 1.37 -2.56 -14.17
C TYR A 96 0.91 -2.51 -15.63
N LYS A 97 -0.40 -2.42 -15.86
CA LYS A 97 -0.98 -2.27 -17.20
C LYS A 97 -0.86 -0.84 -17.74
N GLY A 98 -0.57 0.13 -16.86
CA GLY A 98 -0.34 1.53 -17.22
C GLY A 98 -1.61 2.32 -17.52
N PHE A 99 -2.77 1.88 -17.04
CA PHE A 99 -4.03 2.61 -17.25
C PHE A 99 -5.03 2.41 -16.11
N GLY A 100 -5.99 3.33 -16.03
CA GLY A 100 -7.11 3.30 -15.09
C GLY A 100 -8.27 4.16 -15.57
N PHE A 101 -9.26 4.33 -14.69
CA PHE A 101 -10.45 5.12 -14.94
C PHE A 101 -10.83 5.95 -13.72
N VAL A 102 -11.35 7.13 -14.00
CA VAL A 102 -11.90 8.07 -13.02
C VAL A 102 -13.34 8.34 -13.39
N THR A 103 -14.25 8.24 -12.43
CA THR A 103 -15.66 8.58 -12.61
C THR A 103 -15.84 10.08 -12.38
N ARG A 104 -16.32 10.80 -13.40
CA ARG A 104 -16.52 12.26 -13.32
C ARG A 104 -17.77 12.58 -12.50
N ASP A 105 -17.69 13.59 -11.65
CA ASP A 105 -18.79 13.94 -10.74
C ASP A 105 -20.04 14.44 -11.47
N SER A 106 -19.87 15.14 -12.60
CA SER A 106 -20.97 15.83 -13.30
C SER A 106 -21.99 14.90 -13.94
N ASP A 107 -21.52 13.83 -14.58
CA ASP A 107 -22.33 12.93 -15.42
C ASP A 107 -22.06 11.45 -15.13
N GLN A 108 -21.22 11.14 -14.14
CA GLN A 108 -20.78 9.79 -13.80
C GLN A 108 -20.12 9.06 -14.97
N ALA A 109 -19.63 9.79 -15.98
CA ALA A 109 -18.93 9.19 -17.10
C ALA A 109 -17.54 8.72 -16.68
N ASP A 110 -17.14 7.55 -17.19
CA ASP A 110 -15.80 7.02 -16.97
C ASP A 110 -14.80 7.73 -17.91
N VAL A 111 -13.83 8.40 -17.30
CA VAL A 111 -12.71 9.07 -17.96
C VAL A 111 -11.48 8.17 -17.92
N PHE A 112 -10.93 7.87 -19.09
CA PHE A 112 -9.73 7.06 -19.22
C PHE A 112 -8.47 7.83 -18.77
N VAL A 113 -7.62 7.18 -17.96
CA VAL A 113 -6.34 7.74 -17.51
C VAL A 113 -5.20 6.81 -17.90
N HIS A 114 -4.19 7.35 -18.59
CA HIS A 114 -2.99 6.61 -18.97
C HIS A 114 -1.81 6.96 -18.05
N VAL A 115 -0.90 6.02 -17.83
CA VAL A 115 0.31 6.24 -16.99
C VAL A 115 1.15 7.40 -17.50
N ARG A 116 1.18 7.63 -18.81
CA ARG A 116 1.89 8.77 -19.41
C ARG A 116 1.33 10.12 -18.95
N THR A 117 0.01 10.24 -18.80
CA THR A 117 -0.64 11.45 -18.28
C THR A 117 -0.22 11.68 -16.82
N LEU A 118 -0.17 10.61 -16.01
CA LEU A 118 0.30 10.69 -14.63
C LEU A 118 1.76 11.13 -14.57
N GLU A 119 2.64 10.50 -15.33
CA GLU A 119 4.07 10.82 -15.39
C GLU A 119 4.29 12.29 -15.78
N GLN A 120 3.54 12.80 -16.76
CA GLN A 120 3.57 14.21 -17.18
C GLN A 120 3.10 15.17 -16.09
N CYS A 121 2.21 14.72 -15.19
CA CYS A 121 1.74 15.47 -14.04
C CYS A 121 2.56 15.20 -12.76
N GLY A 122 3.70 14.49 -12.86
CA GLY A 122 4.54 14.15 -11.71
C GLY A 122 3.96 13.07 -10.77
N LEU A 123 2.93 12.35 -11.21
CA LEU A 123 2.28 11.27 -10.47
C LEU A 123 2.78 9.89 -10.94
N CYS A 124 2.92 8.94 -10.02
CA CYS A 124 3.39 7.58 -10.33
C CYS A 124 2.27 6.52 -10.22
N ASP A 125 1.13 6.88 -9.64
CA ASP A 125 0.02 5.98 -9.35
C ASP A 125 -1.25 6.77 -9.00
N LEU A 126 -2.39 6.08 -8.98
CA LEU A 126 -3.65 6.56 -8.41
C LEU A 126 -4.24 5.49 -7.49
N VAL A 127 -4.96 5.92 -6.46
CA VAL A 127 -5.62 5.02 -5.51
C VAL A 127 -7.13 5.02 -5.79
N GLU A 128 -7.76 3.86 -5.72
CA GLU A 128 -9.23 3.77 -5.80
C GLU A 128 -9.89 4.63 -4.70
N GLY A 129 -10.94 5.36 -5.07
CA GLY A 129 -11.64 6.33 -4.22
C GLY A 129 -10.94 7.69 -4.10
N GLN A 130 -9.74 7.87 -4.65
CA GLN A 130 -9.00 9.13 -4.57
C GLN A 130 -9.72 10.23 -5.36
N ILE A 131 -9.81 11.43 -4.78
CA ILE A 131 -10.47 12.58 -5.41
C ILE A 131 -9.44 13.32 -6.25
N VAL A 132 -9.76 13.49 -7.53
CA VAL A 132 -8.87 14.11 -8.52
C VAL A 132 -9.58 15.22 -9.26
N SER A 133 -8.80 16.17 -9.78
CA SER A 133 -9.24 17.18 -10.75
C SER A 133 -8.54 16.89 -12.07
N MET A 134 -9.27 16.95 -13.18
CA MET A 134 -8.76 16.56 -14.50
C MET A 134 -9.12 17.57 -15.57
N ALA A 135 -8.26 17.76 -16.57
CA ALA A 135 -8.69 18.28 -17.87
C ALA A 135 -9.08 17.09 -18.74
N VAL A 136 -10.25 17.14 -19.37
CA VAL A 136 -10.80 16.01 -20.14
C VAL A 136 -11.11 16.41 -21.58
N SER A 137 -10.69 15.58 -22.53
CA SER A 137 -11.02 15.71 -23.95
C SER A 137 -11.66 14.44 -24.51
N GLU A 138 -12.27 14.54 -25.69
CA GLU A 138 -12.71 13.37 -26.46
C GLU A 138 -11.52 12.73 -27.16
N GLY A 139 -11.21 11.50 -26.76
CA GLY A 139 -10.25 10.63 -27.42
C GLY A 139 -10.92 9.55 -28.28
N PRO A 140 -10.13 8.75 -29.00
CA PRO A 140 -10.64 7.66 -29.86
C PRO A 140 -11.33 6.52 -29.10
N LYS A 141 -11.17 6.46 -27.77
CA LYS A 141 -11.77 5.45 -26.87
C LYS A 141 -12.80 6.06 -25.91
N GLY A 142 -13.28 7.26 -26.21
CA GLY A 142 -14.13 8.06 -25.31
C GLY A 142 -13.32 9.10 -24.55
N LEU A 143 -13.89 9.56 -23.44
CA LEU A 143 -13.33 10.63 -22.62
C LEU A 143 -11.97 10.20 -22.04
N GLN A 144 -10.96 11.06 -22.15
CA GLN A 144 -9.62 10.81 -21.61
C GLN A 144 -9.06 12.01 -20.86
N ALA A 145 -8.27 11.76 -19.82
CA ALA A 145 -7.60 12.80 -19.06
C ALA A 145 -6.31 13.27 -19.77
N ASP A 146 -6.24 14.57 -20.05
CA ASP A 146 -5.05 15.23 -20.60
C ASP A 146 -4.15 15.79 -19.48
N GLN A 147 -4.76 16.18 -18.36
CA GLN A 147 -4.07 16.55 -17.12
C GLN A 147 -4.83 15.98 -15.93
N ILE A 148 -4.12 15.72 -14.85
CA ILE A 148 -4.72 15.18 -13.61
C ILE A 148 -3.92 15.63 -12.39
N ALA A 149 -4.64 16.11 -11.39
CA ALA A 149 -4.13 16.48 -10.08
C ALA A 149 -4.88 15.72 -8.99
N VAL A 150 -4.18 15.26 -7.95
CA VAL A 150 -4.83 14.72 -6.75
C VAL A 150 -5.31 15.89 -5.90
N VAL A 151 -6.62 15.96 -5.65
CA VAL A 151 -7.26 17.00 -4.83
C VAL A 151 -7.36 16.54 -3.38
N ALA A 152 -7.74 15.28 -3.17
CA ALA A 152 -7.76 14.66 -1.87
C ALA A 152 -7.48 13.17 -1.97
N GLU A 153 -6.83 12.63 -0.95
CA GLU A 153 -6.76 11.18 -0.75
C GLU A 153 -8.18 10.62 -0.54
N PRO A 154 -8.43 9.33 -0.89
CA PRO A 154 -9.73 8.72 -0.66
C PRO A 154 -10.18 8.97 0.77
N GLU A 155 -11.42 9.42 0.93
CA GLU A 155 -12.02 9.53 2.25
C GLU A 155 -11.95 8.14 2.88
N ARG A 156 -11.13 8.01 3.93
CA ARG A 156 -10.97 6.73 4.63
C ARG A 156 -12.36 6.21 4.98
N ALA A 157 -12.63 4.92 4.79
CA ALA A 157 -13.68 4.28 5.57
C ALA A 157 -13.32 4.53 7.05
N SER A 158 -14.02 5.47 7.69
CA SER A 158 -13.65 6.07 8.99
C SER A 158 -13.95 5.12 10.16
N GLY A 159 -13.54 3.86 10.05
CA GLY A 159 -13.76 2.84 11.06
C GLY A 159 -12.55 1.93 11.25
N PRO A 160 -12.43 1.31 12.45
CA PRO A 160 -11.43 0.29 12.68
C PRO A 160 -11.67 -0.91 11.75
N LEU A 161 -10.60 -1.61 11.37
CA LEU A 161 -10.64 -2.84 10.57
C LEU A 161 -11.66 -3.85 11.13
N LEU A 162 -11.71 -3.98 12.45
CA LEU A 162 -12.63 -4.85 13.19
C LEU A 162 -13.26 -4.09 14.35
N ARG A 163 -14.57 -4.28 14.54
CA ARG A 163 -15.29 -3.88 15.75
C ARG A 163 -15.67 -5.12 16.53
N TRP A 164 -15.43 -5.11 17.85
CA TRP A 164 -15.95 -6.15 18.74
C TRP A 164 -17.48 -6.19 18.66
N ARG A 165 -18.05 -7.38 18.50
CA ARG A 165 -19.52 -7.61 18.45
C ARG A 165 -19.92 -8.48 19.63
N ALA A 166 -21.13 -8.29 20.15
CA ALA A 166 -21.66 -9.12 21.24
C ALA A 166 -21.70 -10.61 20.86
N ALA A 167 -21.89 -10.93 19.58
CA ALA A 167 -21.87 -12.28 19.03
C ALA A 167 -20.49 -12.97 19.11
N TYR A 168 -19.43 -12.26 19.48
CA TYR A 168 -18.09 -12.80 19.70
C TYR A 168 -17.83 -13.20 21.16
N ALA A 169 -18.72 -12.83 22.07
CA ALA A 169 -18.56 -13.16 23.48
C ALA A 169 -18.79 -14.66 23.69
N VAL A 170 -17.89 -15.32 24.39
CA VAL A 170 -17.97 -16.75 24.74
C VAL A 170 -18.44 -16.97 26.19
N GLU A 171 -18.95 -15.92 26.83
CA GLU A 171 -19.40 -15.92 28.24
C GLU A 171 -18.28 -16.29 29.26
N ASP A 172 -17.03 -16.25 28.83
CA ASP A 172 -15.83 -16.39 29.65
C ASP A 172 -15.02 -15.10 29.58
N ALA A 173 -14.87 -14.41 30.72
CA ALA A 173 -14.29 -13.06 30.76
C ALA A 173 -12.81 -13.02 30.35
N ASP A 174 -12.05 -14.06 30.64
CA ASP A 174 -10.63 -14.15 30.30
C ASP A 174 -10.45 -14.38 28.79
N THR A 175 -11.23 -15.29 28.20
CA THR A 175 -11.24 -15.54 26.76
C THR A 175 -11.70 -14.33 25.96
N ASP A 176 -12.78 -13.69 26.42
CA ASP A 176 -13.27 -12.45 25.85
C ASP A 176 -12.21 -11.33 25.87
N ALA A 177 -11.39 -11.25 26.92
CA ALA A 177 -10.31 -10.29 27.02
C ALA A 177 -9.18 -10.61 26.01
N GLU A 178 -8.82 -11.88 25.86
CA GLU A 178 -7.82 -12.36 24.89
C GLU A 178 -8.29 -12.11 23.44
N HIS A 179 -9.55 -12.40 23.11
CA HIS A 179 -10.10 -12.11 21.78
C HIS A 179 -10.17 -10.61 21.50
N ARG A 180 -10.50 -9.78 22.49
CA ARG A 180 -10.44 -8.31 22.36
C ARG A 180 -9.02 -7.83 22.12
N GLU A 181 -8.02 -8.47 22.70
CA GLU A 181 -6.62 -8.17 22.43
C GLU A 181 -6.25 -8.47 20.97
N LEU A 182 -6.68 -9.61 20.41
CA LEU A 182 -6.49 -9.94 18.99
C LEU A 182 -7.11 -8.87 18.06
N VAL A 183 -8.35 -8.47 18.34
CA VAL A 183 -9.03 -7.39 17.60
C VAL A 183 -8.26 -6.07 17.70
N THR A 184 -7.77 -5.74 18.89
CA THR A 184 -6.99 -4.52 19.13
C THR A 184 -5.67 -4.53 18.35
N LEU A 185 -4.94 -5.63 18.38
CA LEU A 185 -3.67 -5.79 17.67
C LEU A 185 -3.85 -5.79 16.15
N ALA A 186 -4.91 -6.41 15.63
CA ALA A 186 -5.24 -6.38 14.21
C ALA A 186 -5.58 -4.96 13.72
N ASN A 187 -6.35 -4.20 14.51
CA ASN A 187 -6.63 -2.79 14.24
C ASN A 187 -5.35 -1.93 14.29
N ALA A 188 -4.50 -2.13 15.31
CA ALA A 188 -3.24 -1.41 15.41
C ALA A 188 -2.30 -1.71 14.23
N LEU A 189 -2.20 -2.98 13.81
CA LEU A 189 -1.44 -3.36 12.63
C LEU A 189 -1.98 -2.67 11.37
N HIS A 190 -3.30 -2.68 11.17
CA HIS A 190 -3.95 -1.98 10.07
C HIS A 190 -3.65 -0.48 10.06
N ASP A 191 -3.87 0.20 11.19
CA ASP A 191 -3.71 1.65 11.32
C ASP A 191 -2.27 2.07 11.06
N ARG A 192 -1.29 1.35 11.63
CA ARG A 192 0.13 1.66 11.43
C ARG A 192 0.57 1.39 10.00
N TRP A 193 0.05 0.34 9.36
CA TRP A 193 0.34 0.07 7.96
C TRP A 193 -0.24 1.14 7.03
N ALA A 194 -1.49 1.53 7.27
CA ALA A 194 -2.14 2.62 6.56
C ALA A 194 -1.43 3.96 6.76
N ALA A 195 -0.77 4.15 7.91
CA ALA A 195 0.09 5.31 8.19
C ALA A 195 1.51 5.21 7.59
N ASN A 196 1.79 4.23 6.72
CA ASN A 196 3.11 3.97 6.15
C ASN A 196 4.21 3.77 7.21
N ALA A 197 3.91 3.08 8.31
CA ALA A 197 4.91 2.71 9.30
C ALA A 197 6.04 1.87 8.67
N ASN A 198 7.24 1.97 9.26
CA ASN A 198 8.39 1.22 8.78
C ASN A 198 8.22 -0.30 9.01
N ARG A 199 8.99 -1.09 8.25
CA ARG A 199 8.95 -2.56 8.29
C ARG A 199 9.14 -3.13 9.70
N ASP A 200 10.04 -2.58 10.49
CA ASP A 200 10.36 -3.10 11.83
C ASP A 200 9.23 -2.86 12.84
N GLU A 201 8.47 -1.77 12.65
CA GLU A 201 7.28 -1.51 13.42
C GLU A 201 6.14 -2.47 13.05
N LEU A 202 5.90 -2.67 11.74
CA LEU A 202 4.91 -3.64 11.27
C LEU A 202 5.26 -5.07 11.71
N ALA A 203 6.54 -5.45 11.61
CA ALA A 203 7.03 -6.74 12.07
C ALA A 203 6.74 -6.95 13.56
N ARG A 204 7.00 -5.94 14.41
CA ARG A 204 6.70 -6.02 15.86
C ARG A 204 5.21 -6.18 16.13
N LEU A 205 4.33 -5.50 15.39
CA LEU A 205 2.88 -5.65 15.56
C LEU A 205 2.40 -7.03 15.11
N PHE A 206 2.93 -7.54 14.00
CA PHE A 206 2.69 -8.92 13.56
C PHE A 206 3.12 -9.95 14.58
N ASP A 207 4.34 -9.81 15.12
CA ASP A 207 4.90 -10.78 16.06
C ASP A 207 4.10 -10.78 17.37
N ARG A 208 3.60 -9.62 17.80
CA ARG A 208 2.68 -9.51 18.94
C ARG A 208 1.32 -10.16 18.66
N LEU A 209 0.75 -9.93 17.48
CA LEU A 209 -0.52 -10.56 17.09
C LEU A 209 -0.41 -12.08 17.04
N LEU A 210 0.66 -12.60 16.43
CA LEU A 210 0.96 -14.04 16.37
C LEU A 210 1.18 -14.62 17.78
N ALA A 211 1.98 -13.96 18.62
CA ALA A 211 2.25 -14.43 19.98
C ALA A 211 0.98 -14.44 20.85
N SER A 212 0.12 -13.42 20.72
CA SER A 212 -1.17 -13.36 21.41
C SER A 212 -2.09 -14.51 20.98
N ALA A 213 -2.16 -14.81 19.68
CA ALA A 213 -2.95 -15.93 19.16
C ALA A 213 -2.44 -17.29 19.64
N VAL A 214 -1.12 -17.52 19.61
CA VAL A 214 -0.51 -18.76 20.11
C VAL A 214 -0.77 -18.94 21.60
N CYS A 215 -0.56 -17.88 22.40
CA CYS A 215 -0.78 -17.98 23.85
C CYS A 215 -2.24 -18.28 24.19
N HIS A 216 -3.17 -17.71 23.45
CA HIS A 216 -4.59 -17.99 23.60
C HIS A 216 -4.92 -19.45 23.22
N LEU A 217 -4.40 -19.95 22.09
CA LEU A 217 -4.56 -21.36 21.68
C LEU A 217 -4.01 -22.35 22.72
N ASP A 218 -2.82 -22.09 23.26
CA ASP A 218 -2.20 -22.94 24.30
C ASP A 218 -3.07 -22.99 25.58
N ARG A 219 -3.67 -21.86 25.96
CA ARG A 219 -4.59 -21.80 27.11
C ARG A 219 -5.91 -22.53 26.82
N GLU A 220 -6.43 -22.39 25.61
CA GLU A 220 -7.61 -23.11 25.15
C GLU A 220 -7.39 -24.63 25.20
N ASP A 221 -6.24 -25.09 24.74
CA ASP A 221 -5.85 -26.50 24.76
C ASP A 221 -5.67 -27.04 26.18
N ALA A 222 -5.04 -26.27 27.07
CA ALA A 222 -4.94 -26.61 28.48
C ALA A 222 -6.33 -26.77 29.14
N ARG A 223 -7.31 -25.92 28.80
CA ARG A 223 -8.70 -26.03 29.31
C ARG A 223 -9.42 -27.26 28.78
N ARG A 224 -9.13 -27.67 27.53
CA ARG A 224 -9.68 -28.89 26.91
C ARG A 224 -8.96 -30.17 27.35
N GLY A 225 -7.95 -30.06 28.20
CA GLY A 225 -7.19 -31.19 28.75
C GLY A 225 -6.08 -31.70 27.83
N PHE A 226 -5.72 -30.94 26.80
CA PHE A 226 -4.53 -31.20 25.98
C PHE A 226 -3.29 -30.67 26.69
N GLY A 227 -2.19 -31.42 26.61
CA GLY A 227 -0.94 -31.10 27.30
C GLY A 227 -0.14 -30.00 26.58
N PRO A 228 0.65 -29.19 27.31
CA PRO A 228 1.56 -28.24 26.68
C PRO A 228 2.56 -28.98 25.78
N GLY A 229 2.59 -28.62 24.49
CA GLY A 229 3.44 -29.26 23.48
C GLY A 229 2.78 -30.42 22.73
N GLU A 230 1.51 -30.74 22.98
CA GLU A 230 0.74 -31.59 22.04
C GLU A 230 0.54 -30.85 20.71
N PRO A 231 0.62 -31.55 19.57
CA PRO A 231 0.49 -30.91 18.27
C PRO A 231 -0.91 -30.33 18.10
N LEU A 232 -0.97 -29.06 17.69
CA LEU A 232 -2.20 -28.42 17.25
C LEU A 232 -2.93 -29.32 16.25
N SER A 233 -4.25 -29.29 16.28
CA SER A 233 -5.04 -29.92 15.22
C SER A 233 -4.59 -29.39 13.85
N ALA A 234 -4.66 -30.22 12.81
CA ALA A 234 -4.21 -29.84 11.48
C ALA A 234 -4.85 -28.53 10.99
N SER A 235 -6.11 -28.27 11.36
CA SER A 235 -6.82 -27.03 11.05
C SER A 235 -6.22 -25.81 11.75
N ARG A 236 -5.89 -25.91 13.04
CA ARG A 236 -5.25 -24.81 13.79
C ARG A 236 -3.83 -24.53 13.31
N TRP A 237 -3.08 -25.57 12.97
CA TRP A 237 -1.74 -25.42 12.41
C TRP A 237 -1.79 -24.71 11.04
N ASN A 238 -2.71 -25.12 10.15
CA ASN A 238 -2.91 -24.44 8.86
C ASN A 238 -3.32 -22.97 9.05
N TRP A 239 -4.22 -22.68 10.00
CA TRP A 239 -4.63 -21.32 10.30
C TRP A 239 -3.48 -20.43 10.78
N MET A 240 -2.59 -20.93 11.66
CA MET A 240 -1.39 -20.18 12.07
C MET A 240 -0.41 -19.99 10.91
N LYS A 241 -0.25 -21.03 10.08
CA LYS A 241 0.62 -20.97 8.91
C LYS A 241 0.17 -19.89 7.92
N ASP A 242 -1.14 -19.74 7.69
CA ASP A 242 -1.66 -18.72 6.78
C ASP A 242 -1.22 -17.30 7.19
N MET A 243 -1.25 -16.98 8.48
CA MET A 243 -0.78 -15.68 8.98
C MET A 243 0.74 -15.53 8.93
N ALA A 244 1.49 -16.59 9.24
CA ALA A 244 2.95 -16.57 9.10
C ALA A 244 3.38 -16.35 7.64
N ASP A 245 2.72 -17.03 6.71
CA ASP A 245 2.97 -16.88 5.27
C ASP A 245 2.55 -15.49 4.78
N PHE A 246 1.43 -14.95 5.28
CA PHE A 246 1.01 -13.58 4.99
C PHE A 246 2.02 -12.55 5.48
N ARG A 247 2.50 -12.66 6.73
CA ARG A 247 3.57 -11.82 7.27
C ARG A 247 4.83 -11.91 6.40
N GLN A 248 5.24 -13.13 6.05
CA GLN A 248 6.45 -13.35 5.24
C GLN A 248 6.33 -12.67 3.88
N ARG A 249 5.21 -12.84 3.18
CA ARG A 249 4.98 -12.21 1.87
C ARG A 249 4.93 -10.68 1.97
N SER A 250 4.20 -10.16 2.94
CA SER A 250 3.94 -8.73 3.05
C SER A 250 5.12 -7.94 3.62
N LEU A 251 6.10 -8.60 4.26
CA LEU A 251 7.34 -7.99 4.76
C LEU A 251 8.60 -8.52 4.05
N ALA A 252 8.42 -9.19 2.90
CA ALA A 252 9.52 -9.77 2.11
C ALA A 252 10.47 -8.71 1.56
N THR A 253 9.95 -7.54 1.23
CA THR A 253 10.71 -6.40 0.71
C THR A 253 11.12 -5.44 1.83
N PRO A 254 12.26 -4.75 1.72
CA PRO A 254 12.69 -3.74 2.70
C PRO A 254 11.62 -2.67 2.94
N ARG A 255 10.89 -2.32 1.87
CA ARG A 255 9.71 -1.47 1.92
C ARG A 255 8.44 -2.34 1.87
N PRO A 256 7.59 -2.30 2.89
CA PRO A 256 6.31 -3.02 2.85
C PRO A 256 5.42 -2.45 1.72
N PRO A 257 4.61 -3.30 1.06
CA PRO A 257 3.62 -2.83 0.09
C PRO A 257 2.60 -1.94 0.80
N ARG A 258 1.91 -1.09 0.04
CA ARG A 258 0.75 -0.36 0.56
C ARG A 258 -0.31 -1.36 1.02
N PHE A 259 -1.00 -1.02 2.10
CA PHE A 259 -2.09 -1.84 2.62
C PHE A 259 -3.26 -1.85 1.62
N THR A 260 -3.66 -3.03 1.15
CA THR A 260 -4.75 -3.21 0.18
C THR A 260 -6.03 -3.72 0.85
N GLU A 261 -7.16 -3.64 0.13
CA GLU A 261 -8.42 -4.21 0.64
C GLU A 261 -8.35 -5.73 0.79
N ASP A 262 -7.65 -6.44 -0.10
CA ASP A 262 -7.42 -7.89 0.03
C ASP A 262 -6.67 -8.24 1.33
N MET A 263 -5.70 -7.40 1.72
CA MET A 263 -4.98 -7.56 2.99
C MET A 263 -5.89 -7.29 4.18
N ALA A 264 -6.80 -6.32 4.05
CA ALA A 264 -7.84 -6.01 5.03
C ALA A 264 -8.79 -7.19 5.23
N GLU A 265 -9.27 -7.78 4.13
CA GLU A 265 -10.16 -8.93 4.14
C GLU A 265 -9.49 -10.15 4.78
N PHE A 266 -8.24 -10.43 4.39
CA PHE A 266 -7.47 -11.50 5.00
C PHE A 266 -7.34 -11.34 6.52
N LEU A 267 -6.91 -10.16 7.01
CA LEU A 267 -6.75 -9.91 8.44
C LEU A 267 -8.10 -10.02 9.19
N ARG A 268 -9.19 -9.50 8.61
CA ARG A 268 -10.55 -9.63 9.19
C ARG A 268 -10.99 -11.08 9.27
N ALA A 269 -10.85 -11.83 8.18
CA ALA A 269 -11.26 -13.22 8.10
C ALA A 269 -10.45 -14.09 9.07
N TRP A 270 -9.14 -13.86 9.16
CA TRP A 270 -8.26 -14.63 10.03
C TRP A 270 -8.63 -14.49 11.52
N VAL A 271 -8.84 -13.24 11.99
CA VAL A 271 -9.23 -12.99 13.40
C VAL A 271 -10.64 -13.49 13.68
N THR A 272 -11.59 -13.24 12.79
CA THR A 272 -13.00 -13.63 13.02
C THR A 272 -13.20 -15.14 12.95
N ALA A 273 -12.51 -15.85 12.06
CA ALA A 273 -12.58 -17.31 11.98
C ALA A 273 -12.13 -17.99 13.29
N HIS A 274 -11.10 -17.45 13.93
CA HIS A 274 -10.62 -17.95 15.22
C HIS A 274 -11.64 -17.76 16.33
N ILE A 275 -12.12 -16.52 16.49
CA ILE A 275 -13.14 -16.19 17.51
C ILE A 275 -14.41 -17.04 17.32
N LEU A 276 -14.89 -17.17 16.08
CA LEU A 276 -16.11 -17.92 15.79
C LEU A 276 -15.94 -19.44 15.94
N ALA A 277 -14.74 -19.98 15.71
CA ALA A 277 -14.45 -21.40 15.95
C ALA A 277 -14.61 -21.77 17.44
N GLU A 278 -14.44 -20.81 18.35
CA GLU A 278 -14.58 -21.00 19.79
C GLU A 278 -16.02 -20.80 20.29
N VAL A 279 -16.79 -19.90 19.66
CA VAL A 279 -18.22 -19.67 19.94
C VAL A 279 -19.11 -20.89 19.59
N GLY A 280 -18.60 -21.84 18.79
CA GLY A 280 -19.27 -23.14 18.55
C GLY A 280 -20.46 -23.11 17.59
N GLY A 281 -20.65 -22.04 16.80
CA GLY A 281 -21.75 -21.89 15.86
C GLY A 281 -21.26 -21.76 14.42
N GLN A 282 -21.87 -22.52 13.50
CA GLN A 282 -21.72 -22.26 12.07
C GLN A 282 -21.95 -20.77 11.77
N PRO A 283 -21.22 -20.18 10.81
CA PRO A 283 -21.54 -18.84 10.36
C PRO A 283 -22.98 -18.86 9.87
N HIS A 284 -23.86 -18.10 10.54
CA HIS A 284 -25.07 -17.65 9.89
C HIS A 284 -24.62 -16.84 8.68
N VAL A 285 -24.63 -17.49 7.51
CA VAL A 285 -24.60 -16.83 6.22
C VAL A 285 -25.71 -15.80 6.28
N VAL A 286 -25.33 -14.53 6.42
CA VAL A 286 -26.26 -13.42 6.28
C VAL A 286 -26.74 -13.51 4.84
N GLU A 287 -28.01 -13.86 4.66
CA GLU A 287 -28.68 -13.84 3.38
C GLU A 287 -28.38 -12.53 2.67
N VAL A 288 -27.95 -12.68 1.42
CA VAL A 288 -27.87 -11.61 0.44
C VAL A 288 -29.18 -10.85 0.49
N ALA A 289 -29.11 -9.54 0.72
CA ALA A 289 -30.27 -8.67 0.69
C ALA A 289 -30.99 -8.85 -0.65
N ALA A 290 -32.06 -9.66 -0.65
CA ALA A 290 -33.04 -9.66 -1.70
C ALA A 290 -33.69 -8.29 -1.68
N ALA A 291 -33.43 -7.55 -2.76
CA ALA A 291 -34.11 -6.31 -3.06
C ALA A 291 -35.63 -6.52 -2.93
N GLN A 292 -36.24 -5.73 -2.05
CA GLN A 292 -37.68 -5.55 -2.05
C GLN A 292 -38.06 -4.81 -3.33
N GLY A 293 -38.91 -5.46 -4.11
CA GLY A 293 -39.69 -4.91 -5.22
C GLY A 293 -40.92 -5.78 -5.38
#